data_AF-A0A813KNE9-F1
#
_entry.id   AF-A0A813KNE9-F1
#
_cell.length_a   1.000
_cell.length_b   1.000
_cell.length_c   1.000
_cell.angle_alpha   90.00
_cell.angle_beta   90.00
_cell.angle_gamma   90.00
#
_symmetry.space_group_name_H-M   'P 1'
#
loop_
_entity.id
_entity.type
_entity.pdbx_description
1 polymer ?
#
loop_
_entity_poly.entity_id
_entity_poly.type
_entity_poly.pdbx_seq_one_letter_code
_entity_poly.pdbx_strand_id
1 'polypeptide(L)'
;AGVATIHGYGISKKIIHIADEAQIINTGIFFIMQSCTCWLQMRLDVLALIVLLCVTLVPTFMPTLIDPGYVGLAIVYAFELNQLMKHMARMGAQVEQQFNAVDRVLDYSNTIEAEAPWQAAGDLKLPAKWPLAGHVRFTDVTMRYRPGLEPALKSISFEVKAGEKIGVCGRTGSGCT
;
A
#
# COMPACT_ATOMS: atom_id res chain seq x y z
N ALA A 1 20.27 3.37 4.44
CA ALA A 1 21.72 3.10 4.33
C ALA A 1 22.39 3.40 5.67
N GLY A 2 23.15 2.44 6.18
CA GLY A 2 23.93 2.48 7.45
C GLY A 2 25.02 1.39 7.46
N VAL A 3 25.49 1.02 6.27
CA VAL A 3 26.32 -0.18 6.03
C VAL A 3 27.69 -0.07 6.71
N ALA A 4 28.32 1.10 6.67
CA ALA A 4 29.59 1.36 7.36
C ALA A 4 29.47 1.18 8.89
N THR A 5 28.35 1.61 9.47
CA THR A 5 28.05 1.43 10.90
C THR A 5 27.85 -0.04 11.24
N ILE A 6 27.07 -0.77 10.42
CA ILE A 6 26.83 -2.22 10.61
C ILE A 6 28.15 -3.01 10.57
N HIS A 7 29.03 -2.69 9.62
CA HIS A 7 30.35 -3.30 9.52
C HIS A 7 31.30 -2.86 10.66
N GLY A 8 31.30 -1.57 11.00
CA GLY A 8 32.14 -1.02 12.05
C GLY A 8 31.84 -1.60 13.44
N TYR A 9 30.58 -1.91 13.72
CA TYR A 9 30.17 -2.61 14.95
C TYR A 9 30.18 -4.15 14.81
N GLY A 10 30.53 -4.70 13.66
CA GLY A 10 30.59 -6.16 13.44
C GLY A 10 29.25 -6.89 13.54
N ILE A 11 28.12 -6.18 13.41
CA ILE A 11 26.76 -6.72 13.64
C ILE A 11 26.09 -7.28 12.38
N SER A 12 26.81 -7.41 11.26
CA SER A 12 26.25 -7.87 9.97
C SER A 12 25.47 -9.17 10.07
N LYS A 13 25.98 -10.16 10.82
CA LYS A 13 25.31 -11.46 11.00
C LYS A 13 23.92 -11.32 11.65
N LYS A 14 23.77 -10.42 12.62
CA LYS A 14 22.48 -10.15 13.27
C LYS A 14 21.48 -9.53 12.31
N ILE A 15 21.93 -8.58 11.49
CA ILE A 15 21.06 -7.92 10.49
C ILE A 15 20.62 -8.90 9.41
N ILE A 16 21.53 -9.76 8.93
CA ILE A 16 21.19 -10.82 7.97
C ILE A 16 20.13 -11.74 8.57
N HIS A 17 20.31 -12.17 9.82
CA HIS A 17 19.34 -13.04 10.48
C HIS A 17 17.94 -12.41 10.58
N ILE A 18 17.85 -11.11 10.93
CA ILE A 18 16.56 -10.38 10.97
C ILE A 18 15.93 -10.32 9.58
N ALA A 19 16.73 -10.08 8.53
CA ALA A 19 16.25 -10.06 7.17
C ALA A 19 15.74 -11.43 6.74
N ASP A 20 16.46 -12.50 7.08
CA ASP A 20 16.06 -13.88 6.81
C ASP A 20 14.74 -14.22 7.53
N GLU A 21 14.59 -13.86 8.81
CA GLU A 21 13.34 -14.06 9.55
C GLU A 21 12.15 -13.34 8.89
N ALA A 22 12.33 -12.07 8.52
CA ALA A 22 11.29 -11.30 7.82
C ALA A 22 10.92 -11.94 6.48
N GLN A 23 11.91 -12.45 5.74
CA GLN A 23 11.69 -13.13 4.47
C GLN A 23 10.98 -14.47 4.64
N ILE A 24 11.31 -15.25 5.67
CA ILE A 24 10.62 -16.50 6.01
C ILE A 24 9.15 -16.23 6.33
N ILE A 25 8.85 -15.19 7.12
CA ILE A 25 7.47 -14.81 7.44
C ILE A 25 6.69 -14.47 6.17
N ASN A 26 7.25 -13.60 5.32
CA ASN A 26 6.60 -13.20 4.07
C ASN A 26 6.37 -14.41 3.13
N THR A 27 7.38 -15.27 2.99
CA THR A 27 7.30 -16.47 2.15
C THR A 27 6.28 -17.47 2.71
N GLY A 28 6.21 -17.62 4.03
CA GLY A 28 5.25 -18.48 4.71
C GLY A 28 3.80 -18.04 4.45
N ILE A 29 3.52 -16.74 4.54
CA ILE A 29 2.19 -16.18 4.22
C ILE A 29 1.85 -16.43 2.74
N PHE A 30 2.79 -16.18 1.84
CA PHE A 30 2.60 -16.46 0.41
C PHE A 30 2.30 -17.94 0.13
N PHE A 31 3.01 -18.85 0.80
CA PHE A 31 2.78 -20.28 0.69
C PHE A 31 1.38 -20.69 1.19
N ILE A 32 0.92 -20.12 2.31
CA ILE A 32 -0.44 -20.34 2.82
C ILE A 32 -1.48 -19.85 1.82
N MET A 33 -1.30 -18.65 1.24
CA MET A 33 -2.18 -18.11 0.21
C MET A 33 -2.28 -19.03 -1.02
N GLN A 34 -1.14 -19.57 -1.47
CA GLN A 34 -1.09 -20.53 -2.56
C GLN A 34 -1.80 -21.85 -2.19
N SER A 35 -1.62 -22.32 -0.95
CA SER A 35 -2.26 -23.54 -0.44
C SER A 35 -3.79 -23.38 -0.40
N CYS A 36 -4.31 -22.22 0.04
CA CYS A 36 -5.73 -21.90 -0.01
C CYS A 36 -6.28 -21.90 -1.44
N THR A 37 -5.50 -21.37 -2.39
CA THR A 37 -5.88 -21.37 -3.82
C THR A 37 -5.97 -22.80 -4.37
N CYS A 38 -4.98 -23.65 -4.06
CA CYS A 38 -5.01 -25.07 -4.44
C CYS A 38 -6.19 -25.81 -3.80
N TRP A 39 -6.50 -25.54 -2.52
CA TRP A 39 -7.63 -26.14 -1.84
C TRP A 39 -8.96 -25.80 -2.53
N LEU A 40 -9.17 -24.53 -2.91
CA LEU A 40 -10.35 -24.11 -3.66
C LEU A 40 -10.42 -24.80 -5.03
N GLN A 41 -9.30 -24.91 -5.74
CA GLN A 41 -9.24 -25.61 -7.03
C GLN A 41 -9.62 -27.09 -6.90
N MET A 42 -9.11 -27.79 -5.89
CA MET A 42 -9.47 -29.19 -5.63
C MET A 42 -10.98 -29.34 -5.36
N ARG A 43 -11.60 -28.40 -4.65
CA ARG A 43 -13.06 -28.41 -4.42
C ARG A 43 -13.84 -28.23 -5.72
N LEU A 44 -13.42 -27.31 -6.59
CA LEU A 44 -14.03 -27.11 -7.90
C LEU A 44 -13.88 -28.37 -8.78
N ASP A 45 -12.73 -29.05 -8.71
CA ASP A 45 -12.52 -30.31 -9.42
C ASP A 45 -13.43 -31.44 -8.95
N VAL A 46 -13.63 -31.58 -7.63
CA VAL A 46 -14.57 -32.59 -7.10
C VAL A 46 -15.99 -32.31 -7.61
N LEU A 47 -16.43 -31.05 -7.65
CA LEU A 47 -17.75 -30.69 -8.19
C LEU A 47 -17.86 -31.01 -9.68
N ALA A 48 -16.82 -30.70 -10.46
CA ALA A 48 -16.79 -31.02 -11.88
C ALA A 48 -16.82 -32.53 -12.15
N LEU A 49 -16.10 -33.33 -11.34
CA LEU A 49 -16.14 -34.79 -11.43
C LEU A 49 -17.53 -35.35 -11.12
N ILE A 50 -18.26 -34.78 -10.15
CA ILE A 50 -19.65 -35.17 -9.86
C ILE A 50 -20.54 -34.88 -11.08
N VAL A 51 -20.41 -33.71 -11.70
CA VAL A 51 -21.18 -33.36 -12.91
C VAL A 51 -20.86 -34.31 -14.05
N LEU A 52 -19.59 -34.60 -14.30
CA LEU A 52 -19.16 -35.56 -15.34
C LEU A 52 -19.66 -36.98 -15.09
N LEU A 53 -19.68 -37.41 -13.83
CA LEU A 53 -20.24 -38.70 -13.43
C LEU A 53 -21.75 -38.76 -13.72
N CYS A 54 -22.51 -37.70 -13.44
CA CYS A 54 -23.92 -37.64 -13.80
C CYS A 54 -24.14 -37.66 -15.32
N VAL A 55 -23.35 -36.88 -16.08
CA VAL A 55 -23.46 -36.79 -17.55
C VAL A 55 -23.14 -38.11 -18.24
N THR A 56 -22.22 -38.91 -17.68
CA THR A 56 -21.85 -40.22 -18.24
C THR A 56 -22.76 -41.35 -17.77
N LEU A 57 -23.26 -41.32 -16.53
CA LEU A 57 -24.15 -42.38 -16.01
C LEU A 57 -25.56 -42.34 -16.59
N VAL A 58 -26.15 -41.15 -16.78
CA VAL A 58 -27.55 -41.02 -17.27
C VAL A 58 -27.77 -41.71 -18.64
N PRO A 59 -26.93 -41.50 -19.66
CA PRO A 59 -27.07 -42.19 -20.95
C PRO A 59 -26.78 -43.70 -20.86
N THR A 60 -25.91 -44.16 -19.95
CA THR A 60 -25.66 -45.60 -19.78
C THR A 60 -26.86 -46.36 -19.22
N PHE A 61 -27.66 -45.73 -18.36
CA PHE A 61 -28.89 -46.36 -17.84
C PHE A 61 -30.10 -46.17 -18.76
N MET A 62 -30.12 -45.13 -19.60
CA MET A 62 -31.20 -44.83 -20.55
C MET A 62 -30.68 -44.58 -21.98
N PRO A 63 -30.16 -45.62 -22.66
CA PRO A 63 -29.49 -45.47 -23.95
C PRO A 63 -30.43 -45.04 -25.10
N THR A 64 -31.74 -45.17 -24.94
CA THR A 64 -32.72 -44.85 -25.99
C THR A 64 -33.23 -43.40 -25.95
N LEU A 65 -32.85 -42.62 -24.93
CA LEU A 65 -33.42 -41.28 -24.70
C LEU A 65 -32.52 -40.13 -25.21
N ILE A 66 -31.21 -40.35 -25.39
CA ILE A 66 -30.23 -39.29 -25.62
C ILE A 66 -29.27 -39.67 -26.75
N ASP A 67 -29.09 -38.78 -27.72
CA ASP A 67 -28.09 -38.95 -28.79
C ASP A 67 -26.67 -38.89 -28.20
N PRO A 68 -25.80 -39.89 -28.48
CA PRO A 68 -24.40 -39.89 -28.06
C PRO A 68 -23.62 -38.61 -28.38
N GLY A 69 -23.98 -37.90 -29.47
CA GLY A 69 -23.37 -36.63 -29.85
C GLY A 69 -23.58 -35.53 -28.80
N TYR A 70 -24.75 -35.44 -28.18
CA TYR A 70 -25.03 -34.47 -27.11
C TYR A 70 -24.28 -34.81 -25.82
N VAL A 71 -24.05 -36.10 -25.53
CA VAL A 71 -23.27 -36.54 -24.37
C VAL A 71 -21.81 -36.10 -24.50
N GLY A 72 -21.21 -36.31 -25.67
CA GLY A 72 -19.85 -35.85 -25.96
C GLY A 72 -19.72 -34.33 -25.83
N LEU A 73 -20.70 -33.58 -26.36
CA LEU A 73 -20.73 -32.12 -26.25
C LEU A 73 -20.83 -31.66 -24.79
N ALA A 74 -21.70 -32.30 -23.99
CA ALA A 74 -21.87 -31.97 -22.57
C ALA A 74 -20.60 -32.21 -21.75
N ILE A 75 -19.84 -33.27 -22.03
CA ILE A 75 -18.55 -33.55 -21.37
C ILE A 75 -17.53 -32.45 -21.67
N VAL A 76 -17.40 -32.06 -22.96
CA VAL A 76 -16.47 -31.00 -23.38
C VAL A 76 -16.80 -29.68 -22.70
N TYR A 77 -18.07 -29.28 -22.72
CA TYR A 77 -18.51 -28.04 -22.06
C TYR A 77 -18.38 -28.08 -20.54
N ALA A 78 -18.62 -29.23 -19.89
CA ALA A 78 -18.41 -29.35 -18.45
C ALA A 78 -16.94 -29.16 -18.05
N PHE A 79 -16.00 -29.69 -18.84
CA PHE A 79 -14.57 -29.50 -18.60
C PHE A 79 -14.15 -28.04 -18.82
N GLU A 80 -14.60 -27.42 -19.91
CA GLU A 80 -14.31 -26.01 -20.21
C GLU A 80 -14.85 -25.07 -19.13
N LEU A 81 -16.10 -25.28 -18.70
CA LEU A 81 -16.73 -24.51 -17.62
C LEU A 81 -15.94 -24.62 -16.31
N ASN A 82 -15.49 -25.82 -15.94
CA ASN A 82 -14.68 -26.01 -14.73
C ASN A 82 -13.37 -25.19 -14.78
N GLN A 83 -12.68 -25.18 -15.93
CA GLN A 83 -11.45 -24.40 -16.08
C GLN A 83 -11.72 -22.89 -16.02
N LEU A 84 -12.81 -22.43 -16.65
CA LEU A 84 -13.24 -21.02 -16.59
C LEU A 84 -13.57 -20.61 -15.15
N MET A 85 -14.29 -21.43 -14.38
CA MET A 85 -14.61 -21.14 -12.99
C MET A 85 -13.36 -20.99 -12.12
N LYS A 86 -12.38 -21.90 -12.28
CA LYS A 86 -11.09 -21.78 -11.56
C LYS A 86 -10.30 -20.55 -11.97
N HIS A 87 -10.37 -20.15 -13.24
CA HIS A 87 -9.70 -18.94 -13.71
C HIS A 87 -10.39 -17.69 -13.14
N MET A 88 -11.72 -17.63 -13.19
CA MET A 88 -12.51 -16.52 -12.65
C MET A 88 -12.30 -16.34 -11.13
N ALA A 89 -12.29 -17.43 -10.36
CA ALA A 89 -12.03 -17.37 -8.93
C ALA A 89 -10.64 -16.79 -8.61
N ARG A 90 -9.61 -17.20 -9.37
CA ARG A 90 -8.25 -16.63 -9.24
C ARG A 90 -8.21 -15.16 -9.63
N MET A 91 -8.87 -14.78 -10.72
CA MET A 91 -8.94 -13.38 -11.15
C MET A 91 -9.64 -12.50 -10.13
N GLY A 92 -10.74 -12.97 -9.53
CA GLY A 92 -11.45 -12.26 -8.47
C GLY A 92 -10.54 -11.96 -7.27
N ALA A 93 -9.82 -12.97 -6.78
CA ALA A 93 -8.87 -12.80 -5.68
C ALA A 93 -7.72 -11.83 -6.02
N GLN A 94 -7.23 -11.85 -7.27
CA GLN A 94 -6.20 -10.90 -7.72
C GLN A 94 -6.72 -9.46 -7.76
N VAL A 95 -7.94 -9.25 -8.23
CA VAL A 95 -8.57 -7.92 -8.26
C VAL A 95 -8.74 -7.38 -6.84
N GLU A 96 -9.25 -8.20 -5.92
CA GLU A 96 -9.38 -7.82 -4.51
C GLU A 96 -8.02 -7.45 -3.89
N GLN A 97 -6.99 -8.25 -4.17
CA GLN A 97 -5.62 -7.97 -3.72
C GLN A 97 -5.11 -6.63 -4.24
N GLN A 98 -5.35 -6.31 -5.53
CA GLN A 98 -4.95 -5.05 -6.13
C GLN A 98 -5.75 -3.86 -5.61
N PHE A 99 -7.02 -4.05 -5.27
CA PHE A 99 -7.88 -2.99 -4.76
C PHE A 99 -7.41 -2.44 -3.40
N ASN A 100 -6.72 -3.26 -2.59
CA ASN A 100 -6.07 -2.77 -1.37
C ASN A 100 -5.10 -1.59 -1.61
N ALA A 101 -4.48 -1.51 -2.80
CA ALA A 101 -3.62 -0.38 -3.14
C ALA A 101 -4.44 0.90 -3.36
N VAL A 102 -5.62 0.76 -3.99
CA VAL A 102 -6.57 1.87 -4.20
C VAL A 102 -7.09 2.37 -2.86
N ASP A 103 -7.46 1.46 -1.95
CA ASP A 103 -7.94 1.82 -0.61
C ASP A 103 -6.91 2.64 0.16
N ARG A 104 -5.61 2.29 0.07
CA ARG A 104 -4.54 3.09 0.70
C ARG A 104 -4.43 4.49 0.11
N VAL A 105 -4.53 4.63 -1.21
CA VAL A 105 -4.48 5.94 -1.87
C VAL A 105 -5.67 6.79 -1.45
N LEU A 106 -6.86 6.19 -1.40
CA LEU A 106 -8.07 6.87 -0.94
C LEU A 106 -7.99 7.25 0.55
N ASP A 107 -7.43 6.39 1.39
CA ASP A 107 -7.19 6.69 2.80
C ASP A 107 -6.29 7.93 2.91
N TYR A 108 -5.13 7.94 2.26
CA TYR A 108 -4.24 9.11 2.26
C TYR A 108 -4.89 10.37 1.71
N SER A 109 -5.78 10.25 0.72
CA SER A 109 -6.48 11.41 0.15
C SER A 109 -7.56 11.97 1.07
N ASN A 110 -8.17 11.15 1.94
CA ASN A 110 -9.37 11.53 2.69
C ASN A 110 -9.10 11.73 4.19
N THR A 111 -8.13 11.04 4.77
CA THR A 111 -7.88 11.06 6.23
C THR A 111 -6.74 11.98 6.65
N ILE A 112 -5.81 12.29 5.74
CA ILE A 112 -4.69 13.20 6.04
C ILE A 112 -5.15 14.64 5.90
N GLU A 113 -4.86 15.46 6.91
CA GLU A 113 -5.08 16.91 6.86
C GLU A 113 -4.17 17.53 5.80
N ALA A 114 -4.78 18.21 4.82
CA ALA A 114 -4.06 18.88 3.76
C ALA A 114 -3.35 20.13 4.29
N GLU A 115 -2.14 20.39 3.78
CA GLU A 115 -1.48 21.68 3.98
C GLU A 115 -2.31 22.83 3.37
N ALA A 116 -2.03 24.06 3.80
CA ALA A 116 -2.68 25.23 3.26
C ALA A 116 -2.53 25.27 1.72
N PRO A 117 -3.57 25.73 0.99
CA PRO A 117 -3.52 25.77 -0.46
C PRO A 117 -2.36 26.64 -0.93
N TRP A 118 -1.77 26.28 -2.07
CA TRP A 118 -0.68 27.05 -2.68
C TRP A 118 -1.05 28.52 -2.94
N GLN A 119 -2.33 28.79 -3.18
CA GLN A 119 -2.90 30.14 -3.29
C GLN A 119 -4.13 30.20 -2.39
N ALA A 120 -4.06 30.97 -1.31
CA ALA A 120 -5.19 31.18 -0.43
C ALA A 120 -6.14 32.23 -1.03
N ALA A 121 -7.43 32.09 -0.75
CA ALA A 121 -8.42 33.12 -1.08
C ALA A 121 -8.10 34.39 -0.28
N GLY A 122 -7.62 35.43 -0.95
CA GLY A 122 -7.16 36.66 -0.31
C GLY A 122 -5.65 36.87 -0.35
N ASP A 123 -4.87 35.96 -0.96
CA ASP A 123 -3.46 36.21 -1.23
C ASP A 123 -3.32 37.46 -2.10
N LEU A 124 -2.72 38.50 -1.51
CA LEU A 124 -2.26 39.64 -2.27
C LEU A 124 -1.27 39.12 -3.31
N LYS A 125 -1.53 39.36 -4.59
CA LYS A 125 -0.53 39.17 -5.64
C LYS A 125 0.67 40.03 -5.28
N LEU A 126 1.69 39.39 -4.72
CA LEU A 126 2.90 40.05 -4.31
C LEU A 126 3.51 40.71 -5.56
N PRO A 127 4.07 41.92 -5.45
CA PRO A 127 4.71 42.57 -6.58
C PRO A 127 5.80 41.67 -7.17
N ALA A 128 6.01 41.72 -8.48
CA ALA A 128 7.05 40.94 -9.15
C ALA A 128 8.47 41.20 -8.61
N LYS A 129 8.68 42.32 -7.90
CA LYS A 129 9.95 42.72 -7.28
C LYS A 129 10.03 42.39 -5.78
N TRP A 130 9.10 41.63 -5.22
CA TRP A 130 9.18 41.17 -3.83
C TRP A 130 10.07 39.93 -3.72
N PRO A 131 11.00 39.80 -2.76
CA PRO A 131 11.85 40.73 -2.02
C PRO A 131 12.17 42.19 -2.43
N LEU A 132 11.53 43.27 -1.95
CA LEU A 132 12.05 44.64 -2.25
C LEU A 132 13.25 44.97 -1.37
N ALA A 133 13.14 44.64 -0.09
CA ALA A 133 14.18 44.73 0.91
C ALA A 133 14.07 43.49 1.81
N GLY A 134 15.19 42.86 2.14
CA GLY A 134 15.24 41.66 2.99
C GLY A 134 15.00 41.94 4.47
N HIS A 135 14.05 42.82 4.79
CA HIS A 135 13.64 43.10 6.15
C HIS A 135 12.70 41.99 6.63
N VAL A 136 13.02 41.39 7.79
CA VAL A 136 12.23 40.30 8.37
C VAL A 136 11.98 40.60 9.84
N ARG A 137 10.72 40.57 10.27
CA ARG A 137 10.33 40.76 11.66
C ARG A 137 9.54 39.54 12.14
N PHE A 138 10.02 38.95 13.22
CA PHE A 138 9.30 37.95 13.99
C PHE A 138 8.62 38.66 15.17
N THR A 139 7.34 38.39 15.39
CA THR A 139 6.58 38.96 16.50
C THR A 139 5.80 37.85 17.20
N ASP A 140 6.15 37.60 18.46
CA ASP A 140 5.57 36.62 19.37
C ASP A 140 5.46 35.21 18.76
N VAL A 141 6.45 34.83 17.95
CA VAL A 141 6.42 33.57 17.21
C VAL A 141 6.59 32.40 18.17
N THR A 142 5.66 31.46 18.06
CA THR A 142 5.61 30.24 18.85
C THR A 142 5.50 29.06 17.88
N MET A 143 6.39 28.08 18.02
CA MET A 143 6.45 26.91 17.14
C MET A 143 6.35 25.64 17.96
N ARG A 144 5.62 24.65 17.42
CA ARG A 144 5.41 23.35 18.03
C ARG A 144 5.41 22.27 16.96
N TYR A 145 6.12 21.17 17.20
CA TYR A 145 6.24 20.06 16.26
C TYR A 145 4.99 19.19 16.16
N ARG A 146 4.30 18.94 17.28
CA ARG A 146 3.09 18.13 17.32
C ARG A 146 2.05 18.74 18.27
N PRO A 147 0.75 18.70 17.94
CA PRO A 147 -0.31 19.08 18.87
C PRO A 147 -0.15 18.38 20.23
N GLY A 148 -0.37 19.11 21.32
CA GLY A 148 -0.26 18.59 22.69
C GLY A 148 1.16 18.58 23.29
N LEU A 149 2.22 18.80 22.51
CA LEU A 149 3.57 18.99 23.07
C LEU A 149 3.76 20.42 23.58
N GLU A 150 4.73 20.62 24.47
CA GLU A 150 5.21 21.98 24.77
C GLU A 150 5.79 22.66 23.52
N PRO A 151 5.63 23.99 23.38
CA PRO A 151 6.25 24.72 22.28
C PRO A 151 7.77 24.63 22.33
N ALA A 152 8.39 24.39 21.17
CA ALA A 152 9.84 24.36 21.00
C ALA A 152 10.43 25.78 20.95
N LEU A 153 9.70 26.72 20.34
CA LEU A 153 9.96 28.16 20.40
C LEU A 153 8.82 28.82 21.18
N LYS A 154 9.16 29.67 22.15
CA LYS A 154 8.20 30.32 23.06
C LYS A 154 8.32 31.84 22.90
N SER A 155 7.31 32.48 22.30
CA SER A 155 7.16 33.94 22.21
C SER A 155 8.43 34.69 21.76
N ILE A 156 9.00 34.28 20.63
CA ILE A 156 10.22 34.89 20.10
C ILE A 156 9.87 36.11 19.25
N SER A 157 10.47 37.25 19.60
CA SER A 157 10.33 38.53 18.91
C SER A 157 11.71 39.12 18.58
N PHE A 158 12.00 39.29 17.29
CA PHE A 158 13.23 39.94 16.82
C PHE A 158 13.04 40.52 15.41
N GLU A 159 13.92 41.42 15.02
CA GLU A 159 13.89 42.11 13.73
C GLU A 159 15.27 42.04 13.08
N VAL A 160 15.30 41.70 11.79
CA VAL A 160 16.48 41.69 10.93
C VAL A 160 16.31 42.77 9.88
N LYS A 161 17.23 43.73 9.85
CA LYS A 161 17.19 44.85 8.90
C LYS A 161 17.69 44.43 7.53
N ALA A 162 17.26 45.16 6.50
CA ALA A 162 17.72 44.91 5.14
C ALA A 162 19.24 45.10 5.03
N GLY A 163 19.94 44.10 4.49
CA GLY A 163 21.41 44.10 4.36
C GLY A 163 22.17 43.67 5.62
N GLU A 164 21.48 43.32 6.70
CA GLU A 164 22.07 42.85 7.95
C GLU A 164 22.44 41.35 7.87
N LYS A 165 23.61 40.98 8.40
CA LYS A 165 24.03 39.59 8.53
C LYS A 165 23.93 39.17 9.99
N ILE A 166 23.01 38.26 10.29
CA ILE A 166 22.79 37.74 11.64
C ILE A 166 23.30 36.31 11.74
N GLY A 167 24.06 36.03 12.79
CA GLY A 167 24.41 34.67 13.19
C GLY A 167 23.48 34.20 14.31
N VAL A 168 22.80 33.08 14.11
CA VAL A 168 22.04 32.42 15.18
C VAL A 168 22.94 31.39 15.83
N CYS A 169 23.14 31.50 17.13
CA CYS A 169 23.91 30.55 17.92
C CYS A 169 23.05 30.01 19.07
N GLY A 170 23.31 28.76 19.46
CA GLY A 170 22.55 28.10 20.52
C GLY A 170 23.19 26.79 20.93
N ARG A 171 22.79 26.29 22.10
CA ARG A 171 23.18 24.94 22.55
C ARG A 171 22.52 23.90 21.65
N THR A 172 23.18 22.77 21.40
CA THR A 172 22.59 21.65 20.65
C THR A 172 21.18 21.32 21.15
N GLY A 173 20.21 21.27 20.23
CA GLY A 173 18.80 21.01 20.53
C GLY A 173 17.97 22.24 20.92
N SER A 174 18.49 23.47 20.81
CA SER A 174 17.76 24.70 21.14
C SER A 174 16.80 25.21 20.05
N GLY A 175 16.58 24.45 18.97
CA GLY A 175 15.71 24.86 17.85
C GLY A 175 16.34 25.85 16.87
N CYS A 176 17.67 25.85 16.72
CA CYS A 176 18.40 26.64 15.72
C CYS A 176 18.42 25.99 14.31
N THR A 177 17.83 24.80 14.17
CA THR A 177 17.69 24.04 12.93
C THR A 177 16.35 24.34 12.28
#